data_AF-A0A1Z4ID17-F1
#
_entry.id   AF-A0A1Z4ID17-F1
#
_cell.length_a   1.000
_cell.length_b   1.000
_cell.length_c   1.000
_cell.angle_alpha   90.00
_cell.angle_beta   90.00
_cell.angle_gamma   90.00
#
_symmetry.space_group_name_H-M   'P 1'
#
loop_
_entity.id
_entity.type
_entity.pdbx_description
1 polymer ?
#
loop_
_entity_poly.entity_id
_entity_poly.type
_entity_poly.pdbx_seq_one_letter_code
_entity_poly.pdbx_strand_id
1 'polypeptide(L)'
;MYKLSKNSVSALTIFSLYCSNLAIFTNPVMAGEPILDRNCRHHARTPENFKKFPPQNRATIYFTSGFNAGKQQYFLQVLKLPNSTSVFCLINSKTKTNQKINKIQLIQDKKIEKIEKFPDKPATYIVRAEGDKNENVFRVIYKLNLSNPYEPKLSPLVKIYNKS
;
A
#
# COMPACT_ATOMS: atom_id res chain seq x y z
N MET A 1 -13.65 -62.43 -4.80
CA MET A 1 -14.59 -61.48 -5.42
C MET A 1 -15.47 -60.88 -4.32
N TYR A 2 -15.24 -59.62 -3.93
CA TYR A 2 -16.07 -58.96 -2.92
C TYR A 2 -17.38 -58.48 -3.55
N LYS A 3 -18.50 -59.09 -3.16
CA LYS A 3 -19.85 -58.64 -3.51
C LYS A 3 -20.24 -57.47 -2.60
N LEU A 4 -20.09 -56.24 -3.11
CA LEU A 4 -20.66 -55.05 -2.49
C LEU A 4 -22.19 -55.16 -2.51
N SER A 5 -22.83 -54.98 -1.35
CA SER A 5 -24.29 -55.03 -1.24
C SER A 5 -24.91 -53.80 -1.91
N LYS A 6 -26.10 -53.96 -2.51
CA LYS A 6 -26.82 -52.88 -3.23
C LYS A 6 -27.03 -51.61 -2.38
N ASN A 7 -27.05 -51.73 -1.05
CA ASN A 7 -27.24 -50.60 -0.13
C ASN A 7 -25.98 -49.73 0.02
N SER A 8 -24.79 -50.28 -0.23
CA SER A 8 -23.52 -49.54 -0.17
C SER A 8 -23.32 -48.61 -1.37
N VAL A 9 -23.89 -48.96 -2.52
CA VAL A 9 -23.76 -48.19 -3.77
C VAL A 9 -24.59 -46.90 -3.71
N SER A 10 -25.79 -46.96 -3.12
CA SER A 10 -26.68 -45.81 -2.98
C SER A 10 -26.19 -44.77 -1.96
N ALA A 11 -25.47 -45.19 -0.92
CA ALA A 11 -24.91 -44.28 0.07
C ALA A 11 -23.76 -43.43 -0.52
N LEU A 12 -22.97 -44.00 -1.43
CA LEU A 12 -21.86 -43.30 -2.08
C LEU A 12 -22.33 -42.22 -3.07
N THR A 13 -23.39 -42.49 -3.84
CA THR A 13 -23.95 -41.52 -4.79
C THR A 13 -24.59 -40.33 -4.09
N ILE A 14 -25.28 -40.54 -2.97
CA ILE A 14 -25.87 -39.44 -2.18
C ILE A 14 -24.78 -38.54 -1.60
N PHE A 15 -23.70 -39.10 -1.03
CA PHE A 15 -22.59 -38.31 -0.51
C PHE A 15 -21.89 -37.48 -1.59
N SER A 16 -21.72 -38.05 -2.80
CA SER A 16 -21.11 -37.34 -3.93
C SER A 16 -21.94 -36.15 -4.44
N LEU A 17 -23.28 -36.24 -4.34
CA LEU A 17 -24.21 -35.14 -4.68
C LEU A 17 -24.23 -34.03 -3.63
N TYR A 18 -23.96 -34.33 -2.36
CA TYR A 18 -23.84 -33.30 -1.32
C TYR A 18 -22.51 -32.55 -1.37
N CYS A 19 -21.41 -33.22 -1.72
CA CYS A 19 -20.11 -32.55 -1.88
C CYS A 19 -20.05 -31.59 -3.08
N SER A 20 -20.72 -31.91 -4.19
CA SER A 20 -20.78 -31.03 -5.37
C SER A 20 -21.62 -29.78 -5.15
N ASN A 21 -22.63 -29.82 -4.27
CA ASN A 21 -23.42 -28.64 -3.89
C ASN A 21 -22.70 -27.67 -2.94
N LEU A 22 -21.71 -28.13 -2.15
CA LEU A 22 -20.93 -27.25 -1.27
C LEU A 22 -19.93 -26.37 -2.03
N ALA A 23 -19.43 -26.84 -3.18
CA ALA A 23 -18.48 -26.06 -4.00
C ALA A 23 -19.10 -24.80 -4.64
N ILE A 24 -20.44 -24.74 -4.74
CA ILE A 24 -21.16 -23.61 -5.36
C ILE A 24 -21.22 -22.40 -4.39
N PHE A 25 -21.13 -22.63 -3.08
CA PHE A 25 -21.27 -21.56 -2.07
C PHE A 25 -19.94 -21.00 -1.55
N THR A 26 -18.80 -21.51 -1.99
CA THR A 26 -17.50 -20.97 -1.59
C THR A 26 -17.08 -19.85 -2.54
N ASN A 27 -17.12 -18.60 -2.07
CA ASN A 27 -16.50 -17.49 -2.79
C ASN A 27 -15.02 -17.84 -3.04
N PRO A 28 -14.52 -17.76 -4.28
CA PRO A 28 -13.12 -18.03 -4.57
C PRO A 28 -12.24 -17.02 -3.82
N VAL A 29 -11.54 -17.49 -2.79
CA VAL A 29 -10.53 -16.70 -2.09
C VAL A 29 -9.24 -16.84 -2.87
N MET A 30 -8.77 -15.76 -3.48
CA MET A 30 -7.44 -15.77 -4.07
C MET A 30 -6.39 -15.56 -2.99
N ALA A 31 -5.47 -16.52 -2.84
CA ALA A 31 -4.33 -16.37 -1.94
C ALA A 31 -3.41 -15.20 -2.38
N GLY A 32 -2.80 -14.53 -1.41
CA GLY A 32 -1.80 -13.49 -1.62
C GLY A 32 -2.05 -12.23 -0.79
N GLU A 33 -1.12 -11.28 -0.90
CA GLU A 33 -1.18 -9.99 -0.19
C GLU A 33 -2.41 -9.15 -0.62
N PRO A 34 -2.96 -8.33 0.30
CA PRO A 34 -4.02 -7.38 -0.02
C PRO A 34 -3.56 -6.40 -1.10
N ILE A 35 -4.50 -5.95 -1.92
CA ILE A 35 -4.21 -4.99 -2.99
C ILE A 35 -4.14 -3.60 -2.37
N LEU A 36 -3.02 -2.91 -2.56
CA LEU A 36 -2.82 -1.51 -2.21
C LEU A 36 -3.08 -0.63 -3.43
N ASP A 37 -3.98 0.34 -3.29
CA ASP A 37 -4.22 1.33 -4.33
C ASP A 37 -3.42 2.63 -4.11
N ARG A 38 -3.44 3.50 -5.12
CA ARG A 38 -2.78 4.83 -5.07
C ARG A 38 -3.34 5.81 -4.05
N ASN A 39 -4.47 5.47 -3.42
CA ASN A 39 -5.12 6.27 -2.38
C ASN A 39 -4.86 5.70 -0.99
N CYS A 40 -3.89 4.80 -0.86
CA CYS A 40 -3.49 4.16 0.39
C CYS A 40 -4.57 3.21 0.96
N ARG A 41 -5.54 2.77 0.15
CA ARG A 41 -6.57 1.84 0.61
C ARG A 41 -6.10 0.41 0.41
N HIS A 42 -6.44 -0.43 1.38
CA HIS A 42 -6.24 -1.87 1.30
C HIS A 42 -7.53 -2.50 0.82
N HIS A 43 -7.42 -3.37 -0.18
CA HIS A 43 -8.54 -4.12 -0.72
C HIS A 43 -8.27 -5.61 -0.55
N ALA A 44 -9.27 -6.34 -0.07
CA ALA A 44 -9.20 -7.79 -0.03
C ALA A 44 -9.01 -8.34 -1.46
N ARG A 45 -8.25 -9.41 -1.59
CA ARG A 45 -7.90 -10.00 -2.89
C ARG A 45 -9.04 -10.90 -3.39
N THR A 46 -10.13 -10.28 -3.82
CA THR A 46 -11.27 -10.95 -4.47
C THR A 46 -11.14 -10.86 -5.99
N PRO A 47 -11.81 -11.71 -6.77
CA PRO A 47 -11.81 -11.61 -8.23
C PRO A 47 -12.24 -10.22 -8.75
N GLU A 48 -13.24 -9.61 -8.10
CA GLU A 48 -13.75 -8.28 -8.45
C GLU A 48 -12.68 -7.21 -8.26
N ASN A 49 -12.01 -7.21 -7.09
CA ASN A 49 -10.96 -6.25 -6.78
C ASN A 49 -9.72 -6.47 -7.64
N PHE A 50 -9.36 -7.73 -7.93
CA PHE A 50 -8.22 -8.04 -8.78
C PHE A 50 -8.42 -7.55 -10.22
N LYS A 51 -9.66 -7.61 -10.73
CA LYS A 51 -10.05 -7.02 -12.02
C LYS A 51 -10.10 -5.50 -11.98
N LYS A 52 -10.65 -4.92 -10.90
CA LYS A 52 -10.77 -3.46 -10.71
C LYS A 52 -9.43 -2.75 -10.55
N PHE A 53 -8.48 -3.40 -9.89
CA PHE A 53 -7.13 -2.89 -9.65
C PHE A 53 -6.13 -3.74 -10.44
N PRO A 54 -5.91 -3.43 -11.73
CA PRO A 54 -4.96 -4.18 -12.55
C PRO A 54 -3.52 -3.91 -12.08
N PRO A 55 -2.54 -4.76 -12.42
CA PRO A 55 -1.18 -4.71 -11.89
C PRO A 55 -0.52 -3.32 -11.93
N GLN A 56 -0.71 -2.55 -13.00
CA GLN A 56 -0.21 -1.17 -13.18
C GLN A 56 -0.71 -0.17 -12.12
N ASN A 57 -1.80 -0.49 -11.42
CA ASN A 57 -2.42 0.36 -10.38
C ASN A 57 -2.16 -0.17 -8.96
N ARG A 58 -1.44 -1.30 -8.82
CA ARG A 58 -1.15 -1.91 -7.53
C ARG A 58 0.16 -1.34 -7.00
N ALA A 59 0.10 -0.73 -5.83
CA ALA A 59 1.27 -0.23 -5.17
C ALA A 59 1.93 -1.31 -4.31
N THR A 60 3.22 -1.16 -4.08
CA THR A 60 4.00 -1.98 -3.13
C THR A 60 4.51 -1.10 -2.00
N ILE A 61 4.75 -1.66 -0.82
CA ILE A 61 5.30 -0.88 0.30
C ILE A 61 6.80 -0.71 0.08
N TYR A 62 7.25 0.54 -0.04
CA TYR A 62 8.67 0.89 -0.17
C TYR A 62 9.31 1.23 1.18
N PHE A 63 8.56 1.91 2.05
CA PHE A 63 9.03 2.33 3.36
C PHE A 63 7.88 2.37 4.34
N THR A 64 8.12 1.97 5.58
CA THR A 64 7.18 2.15 6.69
C THR A 64 7.96 2.59 7.93
N SER A 65 7.48 3.63 8.61
CA SER A 65 8.07 4.11 9.86
C SER A 65 7.00 4.59 10.83
N GLY A 66 7.02 4.04 12.04
CA GLY A 66 6.17 4.51 13.14
C GLY A 66 6.70 5.82 13.75
N PHE A 67 5.79 6.68 14.18
CA PHE A 67 6.11 7.91 14.91
C PHE A 67 4.97 8.33 15.83
N ASN A 68 5.31 9.16 16.82
CA ASN A 68 4.31 9.75 17.72
C ASN A 68 4.08 11.20 17.34
N ALA A 69 2.81 11.60 17.27
CA ALA A 69 2.39 12.99 17.16
C ALA A 69 1.42 13.29 18.31
N GLY A 70 1.89 14.07 19.28
CA GLY A 70 1.20 14.20 20.56
C GLY A 70 1.10 12.83 21.27
N LYS A 71 -0.12 12.48 21.73
CA LYS A 71 -0.41 11.22 22.43
C LYS A 71 -0.85 10.08 21.50
N GLN A 72 -0.70 10.24 20.18
CA GLN A 72 -1.17 9.27 19.20
C GLN A 72 -0.02 8.72 18.37
N GLN A 73 -0.07 7.40 18.13
CA GLN A 73 0.88 6.69 17.30
C GLN A 73 0.38 6.61 15.86
N TYR A 74 1.24 7.03 14.94
CA TYR A 74 1.01 7.03 13.51
C TYR A 74 2.10 6.23 12.80
N PHE A 75 1.84 5.85 11.56
CA PHE A 75 2.87 5.36 10.65
C PHE A 75 2.89 6.18 9.38
N LEU A 76 4.09 6.55 8.96
CA LEU A 76 4.34 7.01 7.60
C LEU A 76 4.61 5.79 6.76
N GLN A 77 3.79 5.56 5.75
CA GLN A 77 4.01 4.52 4.75
C GLN A 77 4.23 5.19 3.39
N VAL A 78 5.28 4.79 2.69
CA VAL A 78 5.54 5.22 1.32
C VAL A 78 5.32 4.02 0.42
N LEU A 79 4.40 4.18 -0.50
CA LEU A 79 4.09 3.18 -1.51
C LEU A 79 4.84 3.50 -2.79
N LYS A 80 5.25 2.47 -3.54
CA LYS A 80 5.83 2.58 -4.88
C LYS A 80 4.90 1.95 -5.89
N LEU A 81 4.54 2.73 -6.89
CA LEU A 81 3.73 2.30 -8.03
C LEU A 81 4.63 1.62 -9.09
N PRO A 82 4.05 0.83 -10.01
CA PRO A 82 4.82 0.11 -11.03
C PRO A 82 5.64 1.01 -11.97
N ASN A 83 5.21 2.25 -12.18
CA ASN A 83 5.96 3.27 -12.92
C ASN A 83 7.09 3.92 -12.08
N SER A 84 7.44 3.34 -10.93
CA SER A 84 8.45 3.84 -9.98
C SER A 84 8.14 5.15 -9.27
N THR A 85 6.96 5.75 -9.47
CA THR A 85 6.53 6.90 -8.67
C THR A 85 6.05 6.45 -7.29
N SER A 86 6.04 7.36 -6.33
CA SER A 86 5.70 7.04 -4.95
C SER A 86 4.50 7.83 -4.43
N VAL A 87 3.78 7.23 -3.49
CA VAL A 87 2.67 7.85 -2.78
C VAL A 87 2.95 7.82 -1.29
N PHE A 88 2.78 8.96 -0.62
CA PHE A 88 2.95 9.07 0.83
C PHE A 88 1.60 8.93 1.52
N CYS A 89 1.54 7.99 2.45
CA CYS A 89 0.36 7.57 3.20
C CYS A 89 0.57 7.77 4.70
N LEU A 90 -0.48 8.25 5.37
CA LEU A 90 -0.55 8.34 6.82
C LEU A 90 -1.50 7.28 7.35
N ILE A 91 -0.99 6.43 8.24
CA ILE A 91 -1.78 5.44 8.95
C ILE A 91 -1.96 5.92 10.39
N ASN A 92 -3.21 6.03 10.84
CA ASN A 92 -3.53 6.27 12.24
C ASN A 92 -3.86 4.94 12.92
N SER A 93 -3.04 4.55 13.89
CA SER A 93 -3.18 3.25 14.57
C SER A 93 -4.46 3.15 15.40
N LYS A 94 -4.93 4.28 15.94
CA LYS A 94 -6.13 4.33 16.80
C LYS A 94 -7.41 4.16 15.99
N THR A 95 -7.53 4.90 14.89
CA THR A 95 -8.74 4.86 14.03
C THR A 95 -8.65 3.79 12.95
N LYS A 96 -7.49 3.15 12.78
CA LYS A 96 -7.18 2.20 11.70
C LYS A 96 -7.43 2.80 10.30
N THR A 97 -7.33 4.12 10.18
CA THR A 97 -7.51 4.82 8.91
C THR A 97 -6.17 4.94 8.20
N ASN A 98 -6.16 4.69 6.89
CA ASN A 98 -5.03 4.95 6.01
C ASN A 98 -5.45 5.97 4.96
N GLN A 99 -4.65 7.01 4.77
CA GLN A 99 -4.98 8.10 3.85
C GLN A 99 -3.75 8.66 3.15
N LYS A 100 -3.91 9.02 1.87
CA LYS A 100 -2.90 9.79 1.13
C LYS A 100 -2.71 11.15 1.79
N ILE A 101 -1.46 11.57 1.93
CA ILE A 101 -1.12 12.87 2.50
C ILE A 101 -1.21 13.93 1.39
N ASN A 102 -2.39 14.53 1.22
CA ASN A 102 -2.66 15.44 0.10
C ASN A 102 -1.87 16.77 0.16
N LYS A 103 -1.49 17.23 1.36
CA LYS A 103 -0.79 18.52 1.56
C LYS A 103 0.68 18.54 1.11
N ILE A 104 1.24 17.42 0.66
CA ILE A 104 2.65 17.29 0.24
C ILE A 104 2.81 16.97 -1.25
N GLN A 105 2.03 17.63 -2.11
CA GLN A 105 1.94 17.35 -3.54
C GLN A 105 3.30 17.36 -4.27
N LEU A 106 4.25 18.19 -3.83
CA LEU A 106 5.59 18.30 -4.42
C LEU A 106 6.39 16.98 -4.43
N ILE A 107 6.04 16.03 -3.57
CA ILE A 107 6.66 14.69 -3.50
C ILE A 107 5.66 13.55 -3.76
N GLN A 108 4.39 13.87 -3.98
CA GLN A 108 3.40 12.87 -4.40
C GLN A 108 3.60 12.54 -5.88
N ASP A 109 3.42 11.27 -6.23
CA ASP A 109 3.53 10.77 -7.59
C ASP A 109 4.89 11.11 -8.26
N LYS A 110 5.94 11.34 -7.45
CA LYS A 110 7.34 11.50 -7.89
C LYS A 110 8.17 10.25 -7.63
N LYS A 111 9.27 10.08 -8.37
CA LYS A 111 10.27 9.06 -8.06
C LYS A 111 11.03 9.46 -6.79
N ILE A 112 10.90 8.64 -5.76
CA ILE A 112 11.61 8.82 -4.50
C ILE A 112 12.82 7.90 -4.51
N GLU A 113 14.00 8.50 -4.43
CA GLU A 113 15.25 7.76 -4.40
C GLU A 113 15.55 7.24 -3.00
N LYS A 114 15.27 8.06 -1.98
CA LYS A 114 15.56 7.73 -0.59
C LYS A 114 14.61 8.44 0.36
N ILE A 115 14.23 7.77 1.43
CA ILE A 115 13.55 8.37 2.56
C ILE A 115 14.17 7.84 3.85
N GLU A 116 14.43 8.74 4.79
CA GLU A 116 15.03 8.42 6.06
C GLU A 116 14.36 9.18 7.19
N LYS A 117 14.21 8.52 8.34
CA LYS A 117 13.73 9.17 9.55
C LYS A 117 14.85 9.99 10.17
N PHE A 118 14.54 11.21 10.61
CA PHE A 118 15.50 12.05 11.31
C PHE A 118 15.75 11.47 12.71
N PRO A 119 17.00 11.21 13.13
CA PRO A 119 17.29 10.51 14.38
C PRO A 119 16.68 11.19 15.61
N ASP A 120 16.87 12.50 15.74
CA ASP A 120 16.49 13.26 16.94
C ASP A 120 15.07 13.85 16.86
N LYS A 121 14.38 13.67 15.73
CA LYS A 121 13.07 14.28 15.47
C LYS A 121 12.11 13.19 15.00
N PRO A 122 11.38 12.52 15.92
CA PRO A 122 10.70 11.26 15.64
C PRO A 122 9.59 11.36 14.60
N ALA A 123 9.04 12.54 14.34
CA ALA A 123 8.03 12.78 13.29
C ALA A 123 8.60 13.51 12.05
N THR A 124 9.92 13.61 11.92
CA THR A 124 10.58 14.29 10.80
C THR A 124 11.32 13.29 9.92
N TYR A 125 11.28 13.53 8.61
CA TYR A 125 11.86 12.68 7.59
C TYR A 125 12.62 13.52 6.57
N ILE A 126 13.70 12.97 6.04
CA ILE A 126 14.43 13.51 4.89
C ILE A 126 14.03 12.70 3.67
N VAL A 127 13.54 13.38 2.64
CA VAL A 127 13.01 12.77 1.42
C VAL A 127 13.84 13.27 0.25
N ARG A 128 14.51 12.35 -0.45
CA ARG A 128 15.24 12.62 -1.69
C ARG A 128 14.36 12.23 -2.87
N ALA A 129 13.94 13.22 -3.64
CA ALA A 129 13.06 13.06 -4.79
C ALA A 129 13.73 13.52 -6.09
N GLU A 130 13.30 12.93 -7.19
CA GLU A 130 13.61 13.43 -8.54
C GLU A 130 13.11 14.87 -8.68
N GLY A 131 13.97 15.73 -9.25
CA GLY A 131 13.66 17.13 -9.47
C GLY A 131 12.63 17.34 -10.59
N ASP A 132 12.25 18.60 -10.80
CA ASP A 132 11.38 18.94 -11.92
C ASP A 132 12.22 19.22 -13.17
N LYS A 133 11.91 18.52 -14.26
CA LYS A 133 12.60 18.69 -15.55
C LYS A 133 12.43 20.10 -16.10
N ASN A 134 11.32 20.76 -15.79
CA ASN A 134 11.04 22.13 -16.25
C ASN A 134 11.87 23.18 -15.51
N GLU A 135 12.36 22.86 -14.30
CA GLU A 135 13.14 23.80 -13.47
C GLU A 135 14.67 23.63 -13.63
N ASN A 136 15.14 22.77 -14.56
CA ASN A 136 16.55 22.33 -14.65
C ASN A 136 17.09 21.74 -13.33
N VAL A 137 16.20 21.21 -12.48
CA VAL A 137 16.54 20.62 -11.19
C VAL A 137 16.62 19.11 -11.38
N PHE A 138 17.80 18.55 -11.12
CA PHE A 138 18.05 17.11 -11.16
C PHE A 138 17.39 16.40 -9.97
N ARG A 139 17.56 16.96 -8.77
CA ARG A 139 17.18 16.31 -7.51
C ARG A 139 16.84 17.34 -6.45
N VAL A 140 15.86 17.04 -5.61
CA VAL A 140 15.51 17.87 -4.44
C VAL A 140 15.52 17.01 -3.18
N ILE A 141 16.14 17.54 -2.14
CA ILE A 141 16.10 16.98 -0.79
C ILE A 141 15.10 17.81 0.01
N TYR A 142 14.02 17.20 0.44
CA TYR A 142 12.99 17.81 1.28
C TYR A 142 13.11 17.34 2.72
N LYS A 143 12.69 18.22 3.64
CA LYS A 143 12.34 17.88 5.00
C LYS A 143 10.84 17.79 5.12
N LEU A 144 10.35 16.61 5.47
CA LEU A 144 8.94 16.35 5.78
C LEU A 144 8.78 16.30 7.30
N ASN A 145 7.94 17.16 7.85
CA ASN A 145 7.61 17.17 9.27
C ASN A 145 6.13 16.80 9.46
N LEU A 146 5.88 15.72 10.21
CA LEU A 146 4.58 15.15 10.54
C LEU A 146 4.19 15.33 12.02
N SER A 147 4.84 16.25 12.75
CA SER A 147 4.47 16.55 14.15
C SER A 147 2.99 16.94 14.29
N ASN A 148 2.40 17.56 13.27
CA ASN A 148 0.96 17.61 13.06
C ASN A 148 0.60 16.81 11.79
N PRO A 149 0.11 15.57 11.90
CA PRO A 149 -0.15 14.72 10.74
C PRO A 149 -1.26 15.23 9.81
N TYR A 150 -2.18 16.07 10.32
CA TYR A 150 -3.24 16.70 9.53
C TYR A 150 -2.77 17.99 8.82
N GLU A 151 -1.62 18.50 9.23
CA GLU A 151 -0.97 19.66 8.64
C GLU A 151 0.55 19.43 8.50
N PRO A 152 0.94 18.46 7.66
CA PRO A 152 2.33 18.18 7.39
C PRO A 152 3.02 19.38 6.78
N LYS A 153 4.26 19.63 7.19
CA LYS A 153 5.10 20.69 6.63
C LYS A 153 6.18 20.07 5.76
N LEU A 154 6.26 20.50 4.51
CA LEU A 154 7.28 20.08 3.56
C LEU A 154 8.11 21.29 3.16
N SER A 155 9.42 21.23 3.38
CA SER A 155 10.33 22.32 3.01
C SER A 155 11.52 21.78 2.21
N PRO A 156 11.89 22.39 1.06
CA PRO A 156 13.13 22.04 0.39
C PRO A 156 14.32 22.42 1.29
N LEU A 157 15.31 21.53 1.38
CA LEU A 157 16.59 21.78 2.05
C LEU A 157 17.67 22.08 1.02
N VAL A 158 17.72 21.29 -0.04
CA VAL A 158 18.75 21.39 -1.09
C VAL A 158 18.10 21.08 -2.44
N LYS A 159 18.33 21.95 -3.43
CA LYS A 159 18.07 21.67 -4.85
C LYS A 159 19.42 21.43 -5.54
N ILE A 160 19.51 20.35 -6.30
CA ILE A 160 20.68 19.99 -7.10
C ILE A 160 20.28 20.19 -8.56
N TYR A 161 21.01 21.04 -9.27
CA TYR A 161 20.75 21.39 -10.66
C TYR A 161 21.55 20.51 -11.61
N ASN A 162 21.07 20.36 -12.85
CA ASN A 162 21.88 19.71 -13.87
C ASN A 162 23.14 20.55 -14.13
N LYS A 163 24.26 19.87 -14.39
CA LYS A 163 25.46 20.53 -14.90
C LYS A 163 25.15 20.94 -16.34
N SER A 164 25.05 22.25 -16.58
CA SER A 164 24.96 22.85 -17.92
C SER A 164 26.20 22.52 -18.74
#